data_AF-R9LHZ6-F1
#
_entry.id   AF-R9LHZ6-F1
#
_cell.length_a   1.000
_cell.length_b   1.000
_cell.length_c   1.000
_cell.angle_alpha   90.00
_cell.angle_beta   90.00
_cell.angle_gamma   90.00
#
_symmetry.space_group_name_H-M   'P 1'
#
loop_
_entity.id
_entity.type
_entity.pdbx_description
1 polymer ?
#
loop_
_entity_poly.entity_id
_entity_poly.type
_entity_poly.pdbx_seq_one_letter_code
_entity_poly.pdbx_strand_id
1 'polypeptide(L)'
;MFCHKCGAQIAEGAVFCHKCGTKAVYEEDAAQPAEQAVVSVAPVAAAPMRSTNTMTNQDNFKEFVDNHIQATTKFRSAEDLLKNSKPQMFLWLCFGIPAVIGLVAGGPVGSLLFGLVFGHTARWIAGGIIRNKYIAETVGRLNGKIDINDLLRFLNEYLNYLYPYFHEGKLNAGVLRIPFGIKQKSTAIIHVIPDKESAGADSWKYVFDAENDPTVLSRIIGITIFSVIQIYSPKHTCLFKTVPILQAAMEYYLKQYREGTNHVLS
;
A
#
# COMPACT_ATOMS: atom_id res chain seq x y z
N MET A 1 -15.82 -22.79 -15.73
CA MET A 1 -15.71 -21.36 -16.13
C MET A 1 -14.23 -20.93 -16.21
N PHE A 2 -13.92 -19.69 -16.63
CA PHE A 2 -12.55 -19.13 -16.63
C PHE A 2 -12.46 -17.83 -15.81
N CYS A 3 -11.29 -17.53 -15.24
CA CYS A 3 -11.08 -16.34 -14.42
C CYS A 3 -10.88 -15.08 -15.28
N HIS A 4 -11.77 -14.09 -15.12
CA HIS A 4 -11.69 -12.81 -15.82
C HIS A 4 -10.38 -12.02 -15.57
N LYS A 5 -9.68 -12.22 -14.44
CA LYS A 5 -8.40 -11.53 -14.15
C LYS A 5 -7.15 -12.26 -14.68
N CYS A 6 -7.18 -13.60 -14.85
CA CYS A 6 -5.94 -14.36 -15.14
C CYS A 6 -6.08 -15.51 -16.16
N GLY A 7 -7.24 -15.70 -16.78
CA GLY A 7 -7.48 -16.74 -17.78
C GLY A 7 -7.43 -18.18 -17.27
N ALA A 8 -7.23 -18.42 -15.97
CA ALA A 8 -7.19 -19.75 -15.40
C ALA A 8 -8.59 -20.39 -15.37
N GLN A 9 -8.69 -21.68 -15.69
CA GLN A 9 -9.92 -22.44 -15.56
C GLN A 9 -10.31 -22.54 -14.08
N ILE A 10 -11.55 -22.18 -13.74
CA ILE A 10 -12.11 -22.32 -12.40
C ILE A 10 -13.13 -23.46 -12.42
N ALA A 11 -13.00 -24.37 -11.47
CA ALA A 11 -13.95 -25.45 -11.23
C ALA A 11 -15.34 -24.89 -10.86
N GLU A 12 -16.38 -25.64 -11.20
CA GLU A 12 -17.76 -25.26 -10.89
C GLU A 12 -18.00 -25.25 -9.36
N GLY A 13 -18.81 -24.31 -8.90
CA GLY A 13 -19.01 -24.02 -7.46
C GLY A 13 -17.85 -23.32 -6.73
N ALA A 14 -16.66 -23.16 -7.34
CA ALA A 14 -15.53 -22.53 -6.65
C ALA A 14 -15.62 -21.00 -6.61
N VAL A 15 -15.90 -20.45 -5.43
CA VAL A 15 -16.12 -19.01 -5.16
C VAL A 15 -14.91 -18.12 -5.49
N PHE A 16 -13.70 -18.67 -5.55
CA PHE A 16 -12.47 -17.93 -5.85
C PHE A 16 -11.57 -18.70 -6.83
N CYS A 17 -10.87 -17.98 -7.70
CA CYS A 17 -9.89 -18.56 -8.61
C CYS A 17 -8.67 -19.09 -7.84
N HIS A 18 -8.39 -20.39 -7.96
CA HIS A 18 -7.26 -21.06 -7.31
C HIS A 18 -5.87 -20.46 -7.69
N LYS A 19 -5.76 -19.79 -8.84
CA LYS A 19 -4.48 -19.27 -9.37
C LYS A 19 -4.17 -17.83 -8.95
N CYS A 20 -5.18 -16.99 -8.68
CA CYS A 20 -5.00 -15.56 -8.39
C CYS A 20 -5.85 -15.00 -7.23
N GLY A 21 -6.72 -15.80 -6.62
CA GLY A 21 -7.57 -15.40 -5.49
C GLY A 21 -8.75 -14.50 -5.84
N THR A 22 -8.93 -14.08 -7.10
CA THR A 22 -10.07 -13.27 -7.56
C THR A 22 -11.39 -14.03 -7.39
N LYS A 23 -12.44 -13.39 -6.87
CA LYS A 23 -13.78 -13.99 -6.74
C LYS A 23 -14.31 -14.41 -8.11
N ALA A 24 -14.85 -15.62 -8.21
CA ALA A 24 -15.67 -16.01 -9.34
C ALA A 24 -17.02 -15.26 -9.28
N VAL A 25 -17.45 -14.74 -10.43
CA VAL A 25 -18.81 -14.23 -10.62
C VAL A 25 -19.61 -15.38 -11.22
N TYR A 26 -20.70 -15.75 -10.56
CA TYR A 26 -21.67 -16.74 -11.01
C TYR A 26 -22.86 -15.98 -11.62
N GLU A 27 -23.44 -16.51 -12.69
CA GLU A 27 -24.54 -15.85 -13.42
C GLU A 27 -25.91 -16.12 -12.77
N GLU A 28 -25.97 -16.94 -11.71
CA GLU A 28 -27.20 -17.34 -11.00
C GLU A 28 -27.79 -16.27 -10.07
N ASP A 29 -27.15 -15.10 -9.91
CA ASP A 29 -27.75 -13.92 -9.24
C ASP A 29 -28.67 -13.10 -10.19
N ALA A 30 -29.07 -13.67 -11.34
CA ALA A 30 -29.81 -12.98 -12.40
C ALA A 30 -30.94 -13.82 -13.07
N ALA A 31 -32.09 -13.96 -12.39
CA ALA A 31 -33.37 -14.35 -13.00
C ALA A 31 -34.37 -13.18 -12.85
N GLN A 32 -34.65 -12.38 -13.90
CA GLN A 32 -35.53 -12.62 -15.08
C GLN A 32 -37.03 -12.38 -14.80
N PRO A 33 -37.89 -12.10 -15.82
CA PRO A 33 -37.60 -11.65 -17.20
C PRO A 33 -37.50 -10.09 -17.26
N ALA A 34 -37.54 -9.35 -18.37
CA ALA A 34 -37.74 -9.58 -19.82
C ALA A 34 -36.74 -8.68 -20.62
N GLU A 35 -36.75 -8.45 -21.94
CA GLU A 35 -37.73 -8.68 -23.03
C GLU A 35 -37.01 -8.86 -24.41
N GLN A 36 -37.73 -9.21 -25.48
CA GLN A 36 -37.16 -9.62 -26.78
C GLN A 36 -37.21 -8.57 -27.90
N ALA A 37 -36.08 -8.34 -28.61
CA ALA A 37 -36.09 -7.78 -29.98
C ALA A 37 -34.79 -8.02 -30.81
N VAL A 38 -34.80 -9.10 -31.61
CA VAL A 38 -34.25 -9.26 -32.98
C VAL A 38 -32.75 -8.96 -33.30
N VAL A 39 -32.13 -9.97 -33.93
CA VAL A 39 -30.77 -10.04 -34.53
C VAL A 39 -30.58 -9.17 -35.78
N SER A 40 -29.36 -8.66 -36.03
CA SER A 40 -28.83 -8.43 -37.39
C SER A 40 -27.30 -8.60 -37.43
N VAL A 41 -26.70 -8.79 -38.61
CA VAL A 41 -25.34 -9.35 -38.79
C VAL A 41 -24.51 -8.65 -39.88
N ALA A 42 -23.32 -8.13 -39.54
CA ALA A 42 -22.22 -7.82 -40.48
C ALA A 42 -20.87 -7.60 -39.73
N PRO A 43 -19.70 -7.87 -40.36
CA PRO A 43 -18.37 -7.67 -39.75
C PRO A 43 -17.71 -6.31 -40.07
N VAL A 44 -16.42 -6.15 -39.71
CA VAL A 44 -15.53 -4.93 -39.74
C VAL A 44 -15.44 -4.26 -38.34
N ALA A 45 -14.30 -3.84 -37.79
CA ALA A 45 -12.91 -3.79 -38.29
C ALA A 45 -11.90 -4.46 -37.31
N ALA A 46 -10.63 -4.56 -37.70
CA ALA A 46 -9.54 -4.93 -36.78
C ALA A 46 -9.30 -3.85 -35.72
N ALA A 47 -9.28 -4.23 -34.43
CA ALA A 47 -8.95 -3.32 -33.35
C ALA A 47 -7.43 -3.01 -33.33
N PRO A 48 -7.01 -1.74 -33.23
CA PRO A 48 -5.60 -1.36 -33.28
C PRO A 48 -4.84 -1.68 -31.98
N MET A 49 -3.51 -1.58 -32.05
CA MET A 49 -2.57 -1.83 -30.95
C MET A 49 -2.92 -1.03 -29.68
N ARG A 50 -3.43 -1.73 -28.65
CA ARG A 50 -3.53 -1.20 -27.27
C ARG A 50 -2.62 -1.92 -26.26
N SER A 51 -2.07 -3.10 -26.62
CA SER A 51 -1.29 -3.93 -25.70
C SER A 51 0.18 -3.51 -25.54
N THR A 52 0.80 -2.99 -26.61
CA THR A 52 2.23 -2.63 -26.63
C THR A 52 2.54 -1.44 -25.73
N ASN A 53 1.79 -0.35 -25.87
CA ASN A 53 2.09 0.91 -25.16
C ASN A 53 1.84 0.80 -23.65
N THR A 54 0.89 -0.04 -23.22
CA THR A 54 0.65 -0.29 -21.79
C THR A 54 1.78 -1.09 -21.16
N MET A 55 2.35 -2.09 -21.84
CA MET A 55 3.54 -2.80 -21.37
C MET A 55 4.72 -1.85 -21.17
N THR A 56 5.08 -1.06 -22.19
CA THR A 56 6.20 -0.11 -22.08
C THR A 56 6.00 0.92 -20.97
N ASN A 57 4.77 1.41 -20.77
CA ASN A 57 4.49 2.36 -19.70
C ASN A 57 4.59 1.73 -18.30
N GLN A 58 4.19 0.46 -18.14
CA GLN A 58 4.32 -0.26 -16.87
C GLN A 58 5.79 -0.57 -16.54
N ASP A 59 6.59 -0.92 -17.54
CA ASP A 59 8.03 -1.16 -17.38
C ASP A 59 8.80 0.14 -17.07
N ASN A 60 8.51 1.23 -17.79
CA ASN A 60 9.02 2.59 -17.49
C ASN A 60 8.69 3.02 -16.05
N PHE A 61 7.46 2.76 -15.59
CA PHE A 61 7.05 3.02 -14.21
C PHE A 61 7.83 2.17 -13.20
N LYS A 62 8.01 0.88 -13.47
CA LYS A 62 8.78 -0.01 -12.59
C LYS A 62 10.23 0.47 -12.47
N GLU A 63 10.87 0.84 -13.58
CA GLU A 63 12.22 1.40 -13.58
C GLU A 63 12.29 2.72 -12.81
N PHE A 64 11.34 3.65 -13.02
CA PHE A 64 11.28 4.90 -12.28
C PHE A 64 11.16 4.67 -10.76
N VAL A 65 10.30 3.75 -10.34
CA VAL A 65 10.15 3.37 -8.92
C VAL A 65 11.44 2.75 -8.40
N ASP A 66 12.02 1.76 -9.08
CA ASP A 66 13.24 1.09 -8.61
C ASP A 66 14.44 2.05 -8.51
N ASN A 67 14.57 3.01 -9.44
CA ASN A 67 15.56 4.08 -9.37
C ASN A 67 15.30 5.05 -8.19
N HIS A 68 14.04 5.42 -7.92
CA HIS A 68 13.69 6.22 -6.73
C HIS A 68 13.99 5.48 -5.42
N ILE A 69 13.75 4.16 -5.36
CA ILE A 69 14.10 3.32 -4.19
C ILE A 69 15.62 3.26 -3.99
N GLN A 70 16.42 3.18 -5.05
CA GLN A 70 17.89 3.22 -4.96
C GLN A 70 18.42 4.60 -4.50
N ALA A 71 17.77 5.70 -4.92
CA ALA A 71 18.19 7.05 -4.54
C ALA A 71 17.80 7.42 -3.09
N THR A 72 16.66 6.91 -2.59
CA THR A 72 16.10 7.26 -1.27
C THR A 72 16.34 6.22 -0.18
N THR A 73 16.76 5.00 -0.54
CA THR A 73 16.94 3.88 0.41
C THR A 73 18.20 3.08 0.12
N LYS A 74 18.50 2.09 0.98
CA LYS A 74 19.61 1.15 0.80
C LYS A 74 19.25 -0.12 -0.01
N PHE A 75 18.09 -0.16 -0.65
CA PHE A 75 17.56 -1.32 -1.37
C PHE A 75 17.64 -1.11 -2.88
N ARG A 76 17.76 -2.19 -3.65
CA ARG A 76 17.97 -2.14 -5.11
C ARG A 76 16.70 -1.98 -5.93
N SER A 77 15.54 -2.28 -5.35
CA SER A 77 14.23 -2.23 -6.00
C SER A 77 13.11 -2.16 -4.96
N ALA A 78 11.91 -1.79 -5.38
CA ALA A 78 10.70 -1.88 -4.56
C ALA A 78 10.47 -3.31 -4.05
N GLU A 79 10.76 -4.32 -4.87
CA GLU A 79 10.69 -5.73 -4.48
C GLU A 79 11.71 -6.10 -3.41
N ASP A 80 12.96 -5.64 -3.53
CA ASP A 80 14.02 -5.85 -2.54
C ASP A 80 13.67 -5.16 -1.21
N LEU A 81 13.19 -3.92 -1.26
CA LEU A 81 12.62 -3.22 -0.10
C LEU A 81 11.50 -4.06 0.55
N LEU A 82 10.54 -4.57 -0.23
CA LEU A 82 9.41 -5.34 0.31
C LEU A 82 9.83 -6.69 0.91
N LYS A 83 10.75 -7.42 0.26
CA LYS A 83 11.23 -8.74 0.68
C LYS A 83 12.21 -8.63 1.86
N ASN A 84 13.22 -7.76 1.76
CA ASN A 84 14.40 -7.76 2.64
C ASN A 84 14.41 -6.67 3.72
N SER A 85 13.53 -5.66 3.69
CA SER A 85 13.43 -4.74 4.85
C SER A 85 12.84 -5.44 6.07
N LYS A 86 13.72 -5.77 7.02
CA LYS A 86 13.39 -6.12 8.41
C LYS A 86 13.86 -4.96 9.30
N PRO A 87 13.09 -4.52 10.31
CA PRO A 87 13.52 -3.50 11.28
C PRO A 87 14.52 -4.08 12.30
N GLN A 88 15.46 -4.94 11.87
CA GLN A 88 16.34 -5.72 12.74
C GLN A 88 17.30 -4.84 13.56
N MET A 89 17.85 -3.78 12.96
CA MET A 89 18.67 -2.79 13.66
C MET A 89 17.88 -2.00 14.71
N PHE A 90 16.61 -1.67 14.42
CA PHE A 90 15.70 -1.01 15.35
C PHE A 90 15.29 -1.94 16.51
N LEU A 91 15.05 -3.22 16.24
CA LEU A 91 14.79 -4.23 17.28
C LEU A 91 16.01 -4.44 18.19
N TRP A 92 17.23 -4.48 17.64
CA TRP A 92 18.46 -4.55 18.43
C TRP A 92 18.66 -3.30 19.30
N LEU A 93 18.44 -2.11 18.74
CA LEU A 93 18.66 -0.85 19.44
C LEU A 93 17.59 -0.59 20.53
N CYS A 94 16.34 -0.97 20.30
CA CYS A 94 15.28 -0.85 21.30
C CYS A 94 15.28 -1.97 22.35
N PHE A 95 15.49 -3.24 21.99
CA PHE A 95 15.35 -4.36 22.93
C PHE A 95 16.67 -5.03 23.30
N GLY A 96 17.60 -5.17 22.36
CA GLY A 96 18.90 -5.80 22.59
C GLY A 96 19.77 -4.99 23.56
N ILE A 97 19.99 -3.71 23.27
CA ILE A 97 20.85 -2.85 24.10
C ILE A 97 20.32 -2.72 25.54
N PRO A 98 19.03 -2.42 25.81
CA PRO A 98 18.52 -2.37 27.18
C PRO A 98 18.51 -3.72 27.90
N ALA A 99 18.28 -4.84 27.20
CA ALA A 99 18.37 -6.18 27.81
C ALA A 99 19.80 -6.55 28.22
N VAL A 100 20.82 -6.14 27.45
CA VAL A 100 22.25 -6.31 27.81
C VAL A 100 22.61 -5.44 29.01
N ILE A 101 22.18 -4.16 29.03
CA ILE A 101 22.40 -3.27 30.18
C ILE A 101 21.73 -3.84 31.44
N GLY A 102 20.48 -4.29 31.33
CA GLY A 102 19.75 -4.93 32.43
C GLY A 102 20.40 -6.23 32.93
N LEU A 103 21.00 -7.01 32.02
CA LEU A 103 21.73 -8.24 32.37
C LEU A 103 22.97 -7.94 33.23
N VAL A 104 23.72 -6.89 32.89
CA VAL A 104 24.89 -6.45 33.65
C VAL A 104 24.49 -5.83 34.99
N ALA A 105 23.41 -5.04 35.03
CA ALA A 105 22.98 -4.32 36.23
C ALA A 105 22.17 -5.15 37.24
N GLY A 106 21.47 -6.20 36.80
CA GLY A 106 20.53 -6.96 37.65
C GLY A 106 20.32 -8.42 37.23
N GLY A 107 21.26 -9.00 36.48
CA GLY A 107 21.18 -10.40 36.04
C GLY A 107 19.97 -10.70 35.16
N PRO A 108 19.50 -11.96 35.10
CA PRO A 108 18.37 -12.36 34.25
C PRO A 108 17.08 -11.57 34.51
N VAL A 109 16.81 -11.22 35.78
CA VAL A 109 15.62 -10.43 36.16
C VAL A 109 15.76 -8.97 35.71
N GLY A 110 16.94 -8.36 35.89
CA GLY A 110 17.24 -7.03 35.38
C GLY A 110 17.14 -6.94 33.85
N SER A 111 17.64 -7.97 33.15
CA SER A 111 17.53 -8.10 31.70
C SER A 111 16.08 -8.11 31.20
N LEU A 112 15.21 -8.88 31.87
CA LEU A 112 13.77 -8.93 31.60
C LEU A 112 13.09 -7.57 31.83
N LEU A 113 13.33 -6.94 32.98
CA LEU A 113 12.69 -5.68 33.35
C LEU A 113 13.14 -4.52 32.46
N PHE A 114 14.45 -4.35 32.23
CA PHE A 114 14.95 -3.28 31.36
C PHE A 114 14.61 -3.52 29.89
N GLY A 115 14.77 -4.76 29.40
CA GLY A 115 14.44 -5.12 28.03
C GLY A 115 12.97 -4.88 27.68
N LEU A 116 12.04 -5.25 28.58
CA LEU A 116 10.61 -5.03 28.35
C LEU A 116 10.18 -3.57 28.59
N VAL A 117 10.52 -2.98 29.74
CA VAL A 117 9.98 -1.65 30.11
C VAL A 117 10.64 -0.55 29.29
N PHE A 118 11.97 -0.43 29.34
CA PHE A 118 12.69 0.62 28.60
C PHE A 118 12.70 0.34 27.09
N GLY A 119 12.72 -0.94 26.67
CA GLY A 119 12.63 -1.26 25.25
C GLY A 119 11.27 -0.93 24.64
N HIS A 120 10.17 -1.10 25.37
CA HIS A 120 8.85 -0.70 24.90
C HIS A 120 8.67 0.82 24.87
N THR A 121 9.14 1.57 25.88
CA THR A 121 9.06 3.04 25.87
C THR A 121 9.97 3.65 24.80
N ALA A 122 11.21 3.18 24.67
CA ALA A 122 12.12 3.60 23.60
C ALA A 122 11.55 3.30 22.20
N ARG A 123 10.94 2.11 22.00
CA ARG A 123 10.22 1.77 20.76
C ARG A 123 9.08 2.73 20.45
N TRP A 124 8.26 3.09 21.46
CA TRP A 124 7.12 3.98 21.25
C TRP A 124 7.57 5.41 20.92
N ILE A 125 8.52 5.94 21.68
CA ILE A 125 9.10 7.28 21.47
C ILE A 125 9.80 7.35 20.11
N ALA A 126 10.71 6.42 19.82
CA ALA A 126 11.42 6.41 18.54
C ALA A 126 10.49 6.13 17.36
N GLY A 127 9.49 5.25 17.51
CA GLY A 127 8.46 5.02 16.50
C GLY A 127 7.59 6.25 16.22
N GLY A 128 7.31 7.05 17.24
CA GLY A 128 6.65 8.36 17.12
C GLY A 128 7.51 9.39 16.40
N ILE A 129 8.75 9.60 16.86
CA ILE A 129 9.71 10.53 16.26
C ILE A 129 9.99 10.17 14.79
N ILE A 130 10.27 8.90 14.50
CA ILE A 130 10.50 8.42 13.13
C ILE A 130 9.25 8.67 12.27
N ARG A 131 8.04 8.32 12.73
CA ARG A 131 6.80 8.59 11.96
C ARG A 131 6.60 10.09 11.72
N ASN A 132 6.81 10.93 12.72
CA ASN A 132 6.59 12.37 12.59
C ASN A 132 7.61 13.01 11.63
N LYS A 133 8.87 12.56 11.69
CA LYS A 133 9.91 12.96 10.73
C LYS A 133 9.60 12.47 9.31
N TYR A 134 9.25 11.19 9.13
CA TYR A 134 8.88 10.62 7.82
C TYR A 134 7.67 11.34 7.21
N ILE A 135 6.64 11.65 8.01
CA ILE A 135 5.49 12.43 7.57
C ILE A 135 5.94 13.82 7.10
N ALA A 136 6.73 14.55 7.90
CA ALA A 136 7.19 15.88 7.54
C ALA A 136 8.08 15.91 6.27
N GLU A 137 8.94 14.90 6.09
CA GLU A 137 9.83 14.77 4.93
C GLU A 137 9.10 14.29 3.66
N THR A 138 7.89 13.72 3.77
CA THR A 138 7.14 13.17 2.62
C THR A 138 5.80 13.88 2.35
N VAL A 139 5.59 15.08 2.92
CA VAL A 139 4.47 15.96 2.50
C VAL A 139 4.77 16.56 1.12
N GLY A 140 4.19 15.98 0.07
CA GLY A 140 4.25 16.56 -1.26
C GLY A 140 3.18 17.65 -1.45
N ARG A 141 3.59 18.80 -1.99
CA ARG A 141 2.68 19.89 -2.41
C ARG A 141 2.24 19.74 -3.86
N LEU A 142 1.07 20.29 -4.16
CA LEU A 142 0.31 20.12 -5.40
C LEU A 142 -0.31 21.46 -5.80
N ASN A 143 -0.33 21.76 -7.09
CA ASN A 143 -1.14 22.84 -7.66
C ASN A 143 -2.33 22.25 -8.44
N GLY A 144 -3.51 22.79 -8.15
CA GLY A 144 -4.78 22.35 -8.72
C GLY A 144 -5.28 21.02 -8.16
N LYS A 145 -6.60 20.85 -8.20
CA LYS A 145 -7.30 19.65 -7.72
C LYS A 145 -6.87 18.39 -8.51
N ILE A 146 -6.68 17.27 -7.81
CA ILE A 146 -6.50 15.93 -8.38
C ILE A 146 -7.86 15.21 -8.42
N ASP A 147 -8.13 14.44 -9.47
CA ASP A 147 -9.21 13.45 -9.43
C ASP A 147 -8.72 12.19 -8.68
N ILE A 148 -9.28 11.97 -7.49
CA ILE A 148 -8.91 10.87 -6.61
C ILE A 148 -9.30 9.51 -7.22
N ASN A 149 -10.28 9.47 -8.13
CA ASN A 149 -10.70 8.24 -8.82
C ASN A 149 -9.70 7.84 -9.91
N ASP A 150 -9.17 8.83 -10.65
CA ASP A 150 -8.10 8.60 -11.61
C ASP A 150 -6.80 8.20 -10.92
N LEU A 151 -6.44 8.86 -9.81
CA LEU A 151 -5.30 8.46 -8.97
C LEU A 151 -5.47 7.03 -8.42
N LEU A 152 -6.67 6.65 -7.97
CA LEU A 152 -6.96 5.27 -7.54
C LEU A 152 -6.81 4.27 -8.71
N ARG A 153 -7.30 4.60 -9.90
CA ARG A 153 -7.16 3.78 -11.10
C ARG A 153 -5.69 3.59 -11.47
N PHE A 154 -4.91 4.67 -11.54
CA PHE A 154 -3.47 4.65 -11.79
C PHE A 154 -2.75 3.76 -10.77
N LEU A 155 -2.99 3.95 -9.47
CA LEU A 155 -2.33 3.16 -8.43
C LEU A 155 -2.71 1.67 -8.48
N ASN A 156 -3.97 1.35 -8.81
CA ASN A 156 -4.43 -0.04 -8.98
C ASN A 156 -3.83 -0.73 -10.21
N GLU A 157 -3.65 -0.01 -11.32
CA GLU A 157 -3.02 -0.52 -12.55
C GLU A 157 -1.51 -0.68 -12.35
N TYR A 158 -0.82 0.40 -11.99
CA TYR A 158 0.65 0.46 -12.00
C TYR A 158 1.32 -0.22 -10.80
N LEU A 159 0.68 -0.33 -9.63
CA LEU A 159 1.24 -1.09 -8.48
C LEU A 159 0.94 -2.59 -8.52
N ASN A 160 0.17 -3.09 -9.49
CA ASN A 160 -0.22 -4.50 -9.56
C ASN A 160 0.98 -5.47 -9.76
N TYR A 161 2.13 -5.00 -10.26
CA TYR A 161 3.36 -5.82 -10.30
C TYR A 161 3.94 -6.13 -8.90
N LEU A 162 3.55 -5.36 -7.87
CA LEU A 162 3.95 -5.57 -6.47
C LEU A 162 3.00 -6.51 -5.70
N TYR A 163 2.07 -7.19 -6.39
CA TYR A 163 1.33 -8.32 -5.82
C TYR A 163 2.31 -9.44 -5.40
N PRO A 164 2.16 -10.09 -4.22
CA PRO A 164 1.03 -10.05 -3.28
C PRO A 164 1.19 -9.07 -2.11
N TYR A 165 2.01 -8.03 -2.24
CA TYR A 165 2.22 -7.02 -1.19
C TYR A 165 1.25 -5.84 -1.33
N PHE A 166 1.08 -5.30 -2.53
CA PHE A 166 0.05 -4.30 -2.81
C PHE A 166 -1.22 -5.00 -3.32
N HIS A 167 -2.37 -4.51 -2.84
CA HIS A 167 -3.70 -4.99 -3.21
C HIS A 167 -4.56 -3.82 -3.66
N GLU A 168 -5.70 -4.12 -4.28
CA GLU A 168 -6.62 -3.12 -4.83
C GLU A 168 -7.07 -2.10 -3.78
N GLY A 169 -6.81 -0.83 -4.07
CA GLY A 169 -7.16 0.31 -3.23
C GLY A 169 -8.66 0.59 -3.18
N LYS A 170 -9.08 1.26 -2.12
CA LYS A 170 -10.47 1.69 -1.89
C LYS A 170 -10.50 3.16 -1.47
N LEU A 171 -11.46 3.91 -1.98
CA LEU A 171 -11.75 5.26 -1.53
C LEU A 171 -12.80 5.20 -0.41
N ASN A 172 -12.54 5.85 0.73
CA ASN A 172 -13.51 5.99 1.81
C ASN A 172 -13.40 7.39 2.43
N ALA A 173 -14.50 8.14 2.49
CA ALA A 173 -14.55 9.51 3.00
C ALA A 173 -13.46 10.46 2.45
N GLY A 174 -13.14 10.33 1.15
CA GLY A 174 -12.08 11.12 0.50
C GLY A 174 -10.64 10.66 0.78
N VAL A 175 -10.46 9.62 1.59
CA VAL A 175 -9.14 9.05 1.95
C VAL A 175 -8.90 7.78 1.14
N LEU A 176 -7.72 7.69 0.51
CA LEU A 176 -7.32 6.52 -0.27
C LEU A 176 -6.68 5.47 0.63
N ARG A 177 -7.17 4.23 0.57
CA ARG A 177 -6.79 3.12 1.46
C ARG A 177 -6.38 1.89 0.65
N ILE A 178 -5.11 1.50 0.76
CA ILE A 178 -4.49 0.42 -0.03
C ILE A 178 -4.10 -0.72 0.92
N PRO A 179 -4.79 -1.89 0.89
CA PRO A 179 -4.46 -3.01 1.76
C PRO A 179 -3.05 -3.55 1.47
N PHE A 180 -2.32 -3.93 2.51
CA PHE A 180 -0.88 -4.21 2.42
C PHE A 180 -0.44 -5.54 3.06
N GLY A 181 0.41 -6.25 2.33
CA GLY A 181 1.02 -7.52 2.69
C GLY A 181 0.13 -8.74 2.41
N ILE A 182 0.76 -9.92 2.33
CA ILE A 182 0.11 -11.20 1.98
C ILE A 182 -1.12 -11.52 2.86
N LYS A 183 -1.11 -11.08 4.12
CA LYS A 183 -2.20 -11.31 5.10
C LYS A 183 -3.06 -10.06 5.36
N GLN A 184 -2.91 -9.00 4.56
CA GLN A 184 -3.64 -7.72 4.63
C GLN A 184 -3.83 -7.11 6.04
N LYS A 185 -2.91 -7.38 6.98
CA LYS A 185 -2.99 -6.92 8.38
C LYS A 185 -2.73 -5.43 8.57
N SER A 186 -2.34 -4.74 7.50
CA SER A 186 -2.14 -3.30 7.47
C SER A 186 -2.73 -2.72 6.19
N THR A 187 -3.01 -1.42 6.24
CA THR A 187 -3.46 -0.63 5.11
C THR A 187 -2.54 0.57 5.00
N ALA A 188 -1.94 0.81 3.83
CA ALA A 188 -1.27 2.07 3.52
C ALA A 188 -2.34 3.11 3.14
N ILE A 189 -2.11 4.37 3.51
CA ILE A 189 -3.08 5.44 3.37
C ILE A 189 -2.45 6.63 2.66
N ILE A 190 -3.13 7.18 1.66
CA ILE A 190 -2.81 8.48 1.07
C ILE A 190 -3.96 9.44 1.41
N HIS A 191 -3.64 10.46 2.19
CA HIS A 191 -4.51 11.61 2.39
C HIS A 191 -4.19 12.64 1.30
N VAL A 192 -5.21 13.17 0.62
CA VAL A 192 -5.09 14.31 -0.30
C VAL A 192 -5.99 15.42 0.23
N ILE A 193 -5.40 16.53 0.69
CA ILE A 193 -6.09 17.58 1.45
C ILE A 193 -5.70 18.98 0.94
N PRO A 194 -6.59 19.98 1.05
CA PRO A 194 -6.23 21.36 0.68
C PRO A 194 -5.17 21.92 1.64
N ASP A 195 -4.12 22.55 1.10
CA ASP A 195 -3.03 23.13 1.90
C ASP A 195 -3.38 24.56 2.34
N LYS A 196 -4.26 24.64 3.35
CA LYS A 196 -4.77 25.89 3.93
C LYS A 196 -3.71 26.80 4.57
N GLU A 197 -2.46 26.34 4.70
CA GLU A 197 -1.35 27.12 5.25
C GLU A 197 -0.57 27.88 4.16
N SER A 198 -0.73 27.48 2.89
CA SER A 198 -0.22 28.21 1.72
C SER A 198 -1.31 29.13 1.14
N ALA A 199 -0.95 30.39 0.87
CA ALA A 199 -1.89 31.47 0.54
C ALA A 199 -2.44 31.45 -0.91
N GLY A 200 -2.88 30.28 -1.40
CA GLY A 200 -3.50 30.12 -2.72
C GLY A 200 -4.66 29.12 -2.67
N ALA A 201 -5.82 29.51 -3.21
CA ALA A 201 -7.07 28.75 -3.09
C ALA A 201 -7.01 27.32 -3.71
N ASP A 202 -6.13 27.11 -4.69
CA ASP A 202 -5.94 25.84 -5.40
C ASP A 202 -4.70 25.04 -4.95
N SER A 203 -4.11 25.36 -3.80
CA SER A 203 -3.01 24.57 -3.25
C SER A 203 -3.51 23.34 -2.49
N TRP A 204 -2.94 22.18 -2.80
CA TRP A 204 -3.22 20.91 -2.14
C TRP A 204 -1.92 20.27 -1.63
N LYS A 205 -2.02 19.37 -0.67
CA LYS A 205 -0.91 18.52 -0.21
C LYS A 205 -1.35 17.08 -0.04
N TYR A 206 -0.43 16.15 -0.27
CA TYR A 206 -0.62 14.75 0.06
C TYR A 206 0.26 14.33 1.23
N VAL A 207 -0.26 13.40 2.04
CA VAL A 207 0.42 12.88 3.23
C VAL A 207 0.17 11.37 3.32
N PHE A 208 1.22 10.62 3.61
CA PHE A 208 1.14 9.18 3.81
C PHE A 208 0.98 8.80 5.29
N ASP A 209 0.13 7.81 5.58
CA ASP A 209 0.13 7.11 6.86
C ASP A 209 -0.13 5.61 6.62
N ALA A 210 -0.20 4.81 7.68
CA ALA A 210 -0.68 3.45 7.63
C ALA A 210 -1.63 3.14 8.79
N GLU A 211 -2.45 2.09 8.67
CA GLU A 211 -3.35 1.61 9.71
C GLU A 211 -3.19 0.09 9.88
N ASN A 212 -3.54 -0.44 11.05
CA ASN A 212 -3.62 -1.88 11.31
C ASN A 212 -5.09 -2.31 11.20
N ASP A 213 -5.35 -3.51 10.71
CA ASP A 213 -6.72 -4.04 10.71
C ASP A 213 -7.26 -4.17 12.16
N PRO A 214 -8.43 -3.59 12.50
CA PRO A 214 -8.94 -3.57 13.87
C PRO A 214 -9.32 -4.96 14.41
N THR A 215 -9.58 -5.96 13.54
CA THR A 215 -9.85 -7.34 13.96
C THR A 215 -8.62 -8.04 14.55
N VAL A 216 -7.41 -7.51 14.30
CA VAL A 216 -6.17 -7.96 14.96
C VAL A 216 -6.15 -7.51 16.43
N LEU A 217 -6.86 -6.43 16.77
CA LEU A 217 -6.91 -5.88 18.13
C LEU A 217 -7.93 -6.60 19.02
N SER A 218 -9.12 -6.91 18.48
CA SER A 218 -10.24 -7.48 19.25
C SER A 218 -10.08 -8.94 19.68
N ARG A 219 -9.12 -9.68 19.10
CA ARG A 219 -8.79 -11.06 19.52
C ARG A 219 -7.75 -11.17 20.65
N ILE A 220 -7.33 -10.04 21.23
CA ILE A 220 -6.30 -9.99 22.29
C ILE A 220 -6.89 -9.36 23.57
N ILE A 221 -8.09 -9.80 23.97
CA ILE A 221 -8.75 -9.37 25.20
C ILE A 221 -8.07 -10.07 26.40
N GLY A 222 -6.99 -9.45 26.88
CA GLY A 222 -6.18 -9.89 28.02
C GLY A 222 -5.43 -8.70 28.59
N ILE A 223 -6.13 -7.87 29.37
CA ILE A 223 -5.75 -6.48 29.69
C ILE A 223 -4.36 -6.37 30.37
N THR A 224 -3.91 -7.41 31.08
CA THR A 224 -2.60 -7.46 31.75
C THR A 224 -1.41 -7.79 30.82
N ILE A 225 -1.63 -8.22 29.58
CA ILE A 225 -0.54 -8.58 28.62
C ILE A 225 -0.45 -7.54 27.47
N PHE A 226 -1.19 -6.43 27.58
CA PHE A 226 -1.34 -5.41 26.54
C PHE A 226 0.01 -4.82 26.06
N SER A 227 0.97 -4.65 26.97
CA SER A 227 2.31 -4.09 26.68
C SER A 227 3.27 -5.08 26.00
N VAL A 228 3.05 -6.39 26.13
CA VAL A 228 4.03 -7.41 25.68
C VAL A 228 3.76 -7.85 24.24
N ILE A 229 2.53 -7.76 23.76
CA ILE A 229 2.16 -8.22 22.41
C ILE A 229 2.32 -7.11 21.34
N GLN A 230 2.47 -5.84 21.75
CA GLN A 230 2.76 -4.69 20.86
C GLN A 230 4.20 -4.64 20.31
N ILE A 231 5.05 -5.63 20.66
CA ILE A 231 6.43 -5.81 20.16
C ILE A 231 6.49 -5.76 18.62
N TYR A 232 5.44 -6.17 17.91
CA TYR A 232 5.41 -6.19 16.43
C TYR A 232 4.20 -5.47 15.80
N SER A 233 3.84 -4.27 16.31
CA SER A 233 2.82 -3.41 15.66
C SER A 233 3.09 -3.21 14.15
N PRO A 234 2.23 -3.72 13.25
CA PRO A 234 2.52 -3.77 11.81
C PRO A 234 2.60 -2.39 11.12
N LYS A 235 1.85 -1.38 11.59
CA LYS A 235 1.77 -0.01 11.05
C LYS A 235 3.12 0.59 10.65
N HIS A 236 4.15 0.49 11.50
CA HIS A 236 5.48 1.04 11.20
C HIS A 236 6.20 0.27 10.10
N THR A 237 6.02 -1.06 10.03
CA THR A 237 6.58 -1.91 8.97
C THR A 237 5.85 -1.71 7.65
N CYS A 238 4.54 -1.41 7.69
CA CYS A 238 3.78 -0.95 6.53
C CYS A 238 4.35 0.38 6.03
N LEU A 239 4.33 1.43 6.87
CA LEU A 239 4.77 2.78 6.51
C LEU A 239 6.19 2.81 5.90
N PHE A 240 7.16 2.16 6.53
CA PHE A 240 8.54 2.11 6.02
C PHE A 240 8.65 1.39 4.66
N LYS A 241 7.81 0.40 4.39
CA LYS A 241 7.81 -0.36 3.13
C LYS A 241 7.04 0.34 2.02
N THR A 242 5.95 1.03 2.35
CA THR A 242 5.03 1.58 1.34
C THR A 242 5.31 3.03 0.99
N VAL A 243 5.80 3.87 1.92
CA VAL A 243 5.97 5.31 1.64
C VAL A 243 6.96 5.59 0.50
N PRO A 244 8.18 5.01 0.43
CA PRO A 244 9.10 5.27 -0.69
C PRO A 244 8.52 4.85 -2.06
N ILE A 245 7.71 3.78 -2.08
CA ILE A 245 7.04 3.28 -3.30
C ILE A 245 5.88 4.22 -3.68
N LEU A 246 5.07 4.65 -2.71
CA LEU A 246 3.94 5.54 -2.95
C LEU A 246 4.37 6.97 -3.25
N GLN A 247 5.51 7.43 -2.73
CA GLN A 247 6.13 8.71 -3.12
C GLN A 247 6.57 8.65 -4.58
N ALA A 248 7.33 7.63 -4.98
CA ALA A 248 7.70 7.43 -6.38
C ALA A 248 6.46 7.36 -7.29
N ALA A 249 5.41 6.67 -6.85
CA ALA A 249 4.15 6.57 -7.59
C ALA A 249 3.43 7.93 -7.73
N MET A 250 3.36 8.73 -6.67
CA MET A 250 2.81 10.09 -6.73
C MET A 250 3.65 11.00 -7.63
N GLU A 251 4.99 10.93 -7.57
CA GLU A 251 5.85 11.72 -8.44
C GLU A 251 5.69 11.36 -9.93
N TYR A 252 5.61 10.08 -10.27
CA TYR A 252 5.36 9.62 -11.63
C TYR A 252 3.96 10.02 -12.12
N TYR A 253 2.94 9.86 -11.26
CA TYR A 253 1.57 10.26 -11.57
C TYR A 253 1.50 11.75 -11.94
N LEU A 254 2.10 12.60 -11.11
CA LEU A 254 2.05 14.05 -11.29
C LEU A 254 2.86 14.54 -12.49
N LYS A 255 4.06 13.99 -12.72
CA LYS A 255 5.00 14.47 -13.75
C LYS A 255 4.80 13.84 -15.13
N GLN A 256 4.36 12.59 -15.21
CA GLN A 256 4.32 11.84 -16.48
C GLN A 256 2.89 11.44 -16.87
N TYR A 257 2.13 10.84 -15.95
CA TYR A 257 0.78 10.35 -16.27
C TYR A 257 -0.22 11.49 -16.49
N ARG A 258 -0.28 12.46 -15.56
CA ARG A 258 -1.21 13.61 -15.61
C ARG A 258 -0.92 14.54 -16.80
N GLU A 259 0.35 14.81 -17.09
CA GLU A 259 0.73 15.67 -18.24
C GLU A 259 0.46 14.97 -19.58
N GLY A 260 0.81 13.68 -19.70
CA GLY A 260 0.54 12.89 -20.91
C GLY A 260 -0.96 12.68 -21.19
N THR A 261 -1.80 12.57 -20.16
CA THR A 261 -3.26 12.41 -20.33
C THR A 261 -3.96 13.70 -20.76
N ASN A 262 -3.53 14.86 -20.26
CA ASN A 262 -4.04 16.16 -20.74
C ASN A 262 -3.76 16.35 -22.24
N HIS A 263 -2.58 15.93 -22.71
CA HIS A 263 -2.17 16.04 -24.12
C HIS A 263 -2.94 15.15 -25.10
N VAL A 264 -3.77 14.22 -24.61
CA VAL A 264 -4.63 13.34 -25.44
C VAL A 264 -6.09 13.85 -25.48
N LEU A 265 -6.39 14.95 -24.77
CA LEU A 265 -7.72 15.56 -24.66
C LEU A 265 -7.76 17.00 -25.22
N SER A 266 -6.82 17.34 -26.11
CA SER A 266 -6.75 18.61 -26.86
C SER A 266 -6.46 18.34 -28.33
#